data_AF-A0A843HZ26-F1
#
_entry.id   AF-A0A843HZ26-F1
#
_cell.length_a   1.000
_cell.length_b   1.000
_cell.length_c   1.000
_cell.angle_alpha   90.00
_cell.angle_beta   90.00
_cell.angle_gamma   90.00
#
_symmetry.space_group_name_H-M   'P 1'
#
loop_
_entity.id
_entity.type
_entity.pdbx_description
1 polymer ?
#
loop_
_entity_poly.entity_id
_entity_poly.type
_entity_poly.pdbx_seq_one_letter_code
_entity_poly.pdbx_strand_id
1 'polypeptide(L)'
;MKIKVRTLHDGDLILEEIEASPIKGFDDVAVANTTKTYLKGFCAYDVPTGLYICWGRTKKECLEKLESLRLKITESRKTELYQRRLKEFKEFNKV
;
A
#
# COMPACT_ATOMS: atom_id res chain seq x y z
N MET A 1 -6.37 -10.22 -6.44
CA MET A 1 -5.50 -10.98 -5.53
C MET A 1 -5.72 -10.47 -4.12
N LYS A 2 -5.50 -11.28 -3.09
CA LYS A 2 -5.57 -10.78 -1.71
C LYS A 2 -4.19 -10.35 -1.23
N ILE A 3 -4.11 -9.21 -0.55
CA ILE A 3 -2.89 -8.70 0.08
C ILE A 3 -3.16 -8.37 1.54
N LYS A 4 -2.13 -8.45 2.39
CA LYS A 4 -2.18 -7.89 3.74
C LYS A 4 -1.70 -6.44 3.70
N VAL A 5 -2.44 -5.54 4.30
CA VAL A 5 -2.09 -4.13 4.43
C VAL A 5 -1.99 -3.74 5.90
N ARG A 6 -1.16 -2.74 6.19
CA ARG A 6 -1.02 -2.17 7.53
C ARG A 6 -2.07 -1.07 7.70
N THR A 7 -3.01 -1.26 8.61
CA THR A 7 -4.06 -0.27 8.91
C THR A 7 -3.98 0.13 10.38
N LEU A 8 -4.23 1.41 10.65
CA LEU A 8 -4.33 1.94 12.01
C LEU A 8 -5.79 1.90 12.44
N HIS A 9 -6.07 1.20 13.52
CA HIS A 9 -7.38 1.06 14.13
C HIS A 9 -7.25 1.39 15.63
N ASP A 10 -7.91 2.47 16.06
CA ASP A 10 -7.92 2.90 17.47
C ASP A 10 -6.54 3.07 18.12
N GLY A 11 -5.54 3.44 17.31
CA GLY A 11 -4.14 3.62 17.73
C GLY A 11 -3.28 2.38 17.55
N ASP A 12 -3.89 1.21 17.34
CA ASP A 12 -3.20 -0.04 17.09
C ASP A 12 -2.97 -0.26 15.60
N LEU A 13 -1.78 -0.74 15.27
CA LEU A 13 -1.45 -1.17 13.91
C LEU A 13 -1.85 -2.63 13.73
N ILE A 14 -2.82 -2.88 12.85
CA ILE A 14 -3.28 -4.23 12.53
C ILE A 14 -2.99 -4.57 11.07
N LEU A 15 -2.89 -5.87 10.79
CA LEU A 15 -2.85 -6.41 9.44
C LEU A 15 -4.27 -6.74 8.99
N GLU A 16 -4.70 -6.12 7.91
CA GLU A 16 -5.98 -6.41 7.27
C GLU A 16 -5.75 -7.07 5.92
N GLU A 17 -6.50 -8.13 5.64
CA GLU A 17 -6.51 -8.74 4.31
C GLU A 17 -7.55 -8.05 3.43
N ILE A 18 -7.12 -7.52 2.28
CA ILE A 18 -7.99 -6.82 1.34
C ILE A 18 -7.85 -7.39 -0.07
N GLU A 19 -8.94 -7.32 -0.84
CA GLU A 19 -8.90 -7.58 -2.28
C GLU A 19 -8.27 -6.39 -3.01
N ALA A 20 -7.17 -6.66 -3.71
CA ALA A 20 -6.46 -5.68 -4.49
C ALA A 20 -6.13 -6.22 -5.89
N SER A 21 -5.91 -5.31 -6.83
CA SER A 21 -5.48 -5.61 -8.18
C SER A 21 -4.05 -5.12 -8.37
N PRO A 22 -3.11 -5.97 -8.83
CA PRO A 22 -1.77 -5.51 -9.19
C PRO A 22 -1.84 -4.50 -10.33
N ILE A 23 -0.89 -3.57 -10.37
CA ILE A 23 -0.88 -2.48 -11.35
C ILE A 23 0.20 -2.77 -12.40
N LYS A 24 -0.22 -2.86 -13.66
CA LYS A 24 0.73 -3.08 -14.77
C LYS A 24 1.72 -1.92 -14.84
N GLY A 25 3.01 -2.24 -14.92
CA GLY A 25 4.08 -1.25 -15.02
C GLY A 25 4.56 -0.69 -13.68
N PHE A 26 3.98 -1.12 -12.55
CA PHE A 26 4.49 -0.84 -11.21
C PHE A 26 4.79 -2.15 -10.48
N ASP A 27 6.09 -2.41 -10.27
CA ASP A 27 6.50 -3.61 -9.57
C ASP A 27 6.05 -3.54 -8.11
N ASP A 28 5.44 -4.63 -7.64
CA ASP A 28 5.08 -4.79 -6.23
C ASP A 28 4.14 -3.70 -5.69
N VAL A 29 3.25 -3.18 -6.55
CA VAL A 29 2.18 -2.24 -6.17
C VAL A 29 0.82 -2.81 -6.56
N ALA A 30 -0.15 -2.67 -5.66
CA ALA A 30 -1.53 -3.06 -5.89
C ALA A 30 -2.51 -1.98 -5.45
N VAL A 31 -3.64 -1.88 -6.15
CA VAL A 31 -4.73 -0.96 -5.84
C VAL A 31 -5.93 -1.71 -5.33
N ALA A 32 -6.51 -1.23 -4.23
CA ALA A 32 -7.77 -1.72 -3.68
C ALA A 32 -8.83 -0.61 -3.73
N ASN A 33 -10.08 -1.01 -4.01
CA ASN A 33 -11.23 -0.13 -3.81
C ASN A 33 -11.63 -0.22 -2.34
N THR A 34 -11.46 0.87 -1.60
CA THR A 34 -11.76 0.92 -0.17
C THR A 34 -13.10 1.62 0.04
N THR A 35 -13.99 0.95 0.77
CA THR A 35 -15.31 1.47 1.13
C THR A 35 -15.35 2.04 2.55
N LYS A 36 -14.22 1.97 3.28
CA LYS A 36 -14.07 2.49 4.65
C LYS A 36 -14.41 3.98 4.70
N THR A 37 -15.12 4.37 5.75
CA THR A 37 -15.88 5.62 5.86
C THR A 37 -15.05 6.89 5.65
N TYR A 38 -13.74 6.84 5.97
CA TYR A 38 -12.79 7.95 5.85
C TYR A 38 -11.92 7.92 4.58
N LEU A 39 -12.01 6.88 3.75
CA LEU A 39 -11.17 6.70 2.56
C LEU A 39 -11.93 6.18 1.32
N LYS A 40 -13.25 6.42 1.22
CA LYS A 40 -14.05 5.98 0.06
C LYS A 40 -13.37 6.34 -1.28
N GLY A 41 -12.83 5.34 -1.98
CA GLY A 41 -12.04 5.54 -3.18
C GLY A 41 -11.06 4.41 -3.44
N PHE A 42 -9.97 4.71 -4.15
CA PHE A 42 -8.94 3.75 -4.53
C PHE A 42 -7.64 4.08 -3.81
N CYS A 43 -7.11 3.09 -3.08
CA CYS A 43 -5.83 3.18 -2.38
C CYS A 43 -4.80 2.31 -3.09
N ALA A 44 -3.61 2.85 -3.34
CA ALA A 44 -2.45 2.09 -3.78
C ALA A 44 -1.58 1.71 -2.57
N TYR A 45 -1.11 0.47 -2.58
CA TYR A 45 -0.29 -0.10 -1.51
C TYR A 45 0.97 -0.73 -2.09
N ASP A 46 2.07 -0.60 -1.33
CA ASP A 46 3.30 -1.35 -1.55
C ASP A 46 3.08 -2.77 -1.01
N VAL A 47 3.12 -3.75 -1.92
CA VAL A 47 2.79 -5.15 -1.59
C VAL A 47 3.76 -5.75 -0.56
N PRO A 48 5.09 -5.56 -0.64
CA PRO A 48 6.05 -6.18 0.27
C PRO A 48 5.91 -5.69 1.72
N THR A 49 5.51 -4.44 1.91
CA THR A 49 5.41 -3.82 3.24
C THR A 49 3.99 -3.61 3.73
N GLY A 50 2.99 -3.82 2.86
CA GLY A 50 1.59 -3.49 3.13
C GLY A 50 1.36 -1.99 3.38
N LEU A 51 2.32 -1.13 3.04
CA LEU A 51 2.24 0.31 3.31
C LEU A 51 1.36 1.01 2.29
N TYR A 52 0.57 1.95 2.78
CA TYR A 52 -0.18 2.88 1.95
C TYR A 52 0.78 3.82 1.20
N ILE A 53 0.55 3.96 -0.12
CA ILE A 53 1.31 4.86 -0.99
C ILE A 53 0.51 6.13 -1.27
N CYS A 54 -0.68 5.98 -1.85
CA CYS A 54 -1.51 7.11 -2.25
C CYS A 54 -3.00 6.73 -2.40
N TRP A 55 -3.85 7.74 -2.46
CA TRP A 55 -5.29 7.63 -2.59
C TRP A 55 -5.81 8.55 -3.69
N GLY A 56 -6.83 8.07 -4.42
CA GLY A 56 -7.64 8.86 -5.34
C GLY A 56 -9.11 8.51 -5.20
N ARG A 57 -9.99 9.48 -5.47
CA ARG A 57 -11.44 9.25 -5.44
C ARG A 57 -11.88 8.26 -6.51
N THR A 58 -11.20 8.28 -7.66
CA THR A 58 -11.38 7.32 -8.75
C THR A 58 -10.12 6.50 -8.97
N LYS A 59 -10.27 5.35 -9.63
CA LYS A 59 -9.12 4.51 -10.03
C LYS A 59 -8.14 5.30 -10.91
N LYS A 60 -8.66 6.09 -11.85
CA LYS A 60 -7.85 6.93 -12.75
C LYS A 60 -6.99 7.92 -11.96
N GLU A 61 -7.60 8.67 -11.05
CA GLU A 61 -6.90 9.66 -10.22
C GLU A 61 -5.81 9.00 -9.35
N CYS A 62 -6.10 7.84 -8.77
CA CYS A 62 -5.13 7.07 -7.99
C CYS A 62 -3.92 6.66 -8.84
N LEU A 63 -4.15 6.20 -10.08
CA LEU A 63 -3.08 5.82 -11.00
C LEU A 63 -2.25 7.02 -11.47
N GLU A 64 -2.87 8.16 -11.76
CA GLU A 64 -2.16 9.39 -12.15
C GLU A 64 -1.25 9.88 -11.01
N LYS A 65 -1.75 9.88 -9.77
CA LYS A 65 -0.95 10.17 -8.57
C LYS A 65 0.19 9.17 -8.40
N LEU A 66 -0.08 7.88 -8.57
CA LEU A 66 0.94 6.84 -8.46
C LEU A 66 2.08 7.04 -9.49
N GLU A 67 1.77 7.41 -10.73
CA GLU A 67 2.77 7.73 -11.76
C GLU A 67 3.65 8.90 -11.36
N SER A 68 3.08 9.96 -10.81
CA SER A 68 3.86 11.09 -10.30
C SER A 68 4.81 10.73 -9.14
N LEU A 69 4.59 9.60 -8.46
CA LEU A 69 5.38 9.12 -7.33
C LEU A 69 6.38 8.02 -7.72
N ARG A 70 6.39 7.56 -8.97
CA ARG A 70 7.15 6.39 -9.43
C ARG A 70 8.62 6.41 -9.04
N LEU A 71 9.31 7.52 -9.30
CA LEU A 71 10.72 7.69 -8.95
C LEU A 71 10.92 7.65 -7.43
N LYS A 72 10.09 8.39 -6.68
CA LYS A 72 10.15 8.46 -5.21
C LYS A 72 9.93 7.10 -4.55
N ILE A 73 9.02 6.29 -5.07
CA ILE A 73 8.79 4.91 -4.58
C ILE A 73 10.05 4.08 -4.79
N THR A 74 10.62 4.13 -5.99
CA THR A 74 11.84 3.38 -6.35
C THR A 74 13.02 3.77 -5.46
N GLU A 75 13.19 5.06 -5.19
CA GLU A 75 14.24 5.57 -4.30
C GLU A 75 13.99 5.17 -2.84
N SER A 76 12.75 5.31 -2.37
CA SER A 76 12.37 4.96 -0.99
C SER A 76 12.69 3.50 -0.68
N ARG A 77 12.46 2.59 -1.62
CA ARG A 77 12.76 1.15 -1.48
C ARG A 77 14.24 0.85 -1.22
N LYS A 78 15.15 1.75 -1.60
CA LYS A 78 16.60 1.61 -1.37
C LYS A 78 17.03 2.10 0.02
N THR A 79 16.15 2.79 0.76
CA THR A 79 16.50 3.36 2.06
C THR A 79 16.54 2.30 3.16
N GLU A 80 17.38 2.51 4.17
CA GLU A 80 17.43 1.67 5.37
C GLU A 80 16.07 1.65 6.09
N LEU A 81 15.38 2.78 6.11
CA LEU A 81 14.04 2.90 6.70
C LEU A 81 13.07 1.90 6.05
N TYR A 82 13.04 1.83 4.72
CA TYR A 82 12.18 0.88 4.02
C TYR A 82 12.56 -0.57 4.36
N GLN A 83 13.85 -0.90 4.34
CA GLN A 83 14.32 -2.26 4.67
C GLN A 83 13.94 -2.66 6.10
N ARG A 84 13.98 -1.73 7.05
CA ARG A 84 13.47 -1.94 8.40
C ARG A 84 11.96 -2.18 8.41
N ARG A 85 11.16 -1.37 7.70
CA ARG A 85 9.69 -1.56 7.62
C ARG A 85 9.31 -2.90 6.99
N LEU A 86 10.07 -3.37 6.01
CA LEU A 86 9.90 -4.68 5.38
C LEU A 86 10.13 -5.82 6.39
N LYS A 87 11.15 -5.71 7.26
CA LYS A 87 11.38 -6.67 8.33
C LYS A 87 10.23 -6.67 9.34
N GLU A 88 9.84 -5.50 9.83
CA GLU A 88 8.71 -5.34 10.75
C GLU A 88 7.44 -5.99 10.18
N PHE A 89 7.11 -5.73 8.91
CA PHE A 89 5.92 -6.31 8.28
C PHE A 89 5.98 -7.84 8.20
N LYS A 90 7.15 -8.41 7.86
CA LYS A 90 7.34 -9.86 7.84
C LYS A 90 7.20 -10.49 9.22
N GLU A 91 7.61 -9.79 10.28
CA GLU A 91 7.44 -10.25 11.66
C GLU A 91 5.97 -10.20 12.08
N PHE A 92 5.28 -9.08 11.82
CA PHE A 92 3.84 -8.94 12.06
C PHE A 92 3.00 -10.01 11.34
N ASN A 93 3.40 -10.42 10.14
CA ASN A 93 2.67 -11.42 9.35
C ASN A 93 2.87 -12.86 9.85
N LYS A 94 3.86 -13.12 10.71
CA LYS A 94 4.12 -14.44 11.32
C LYS A 94 3.35 -14.66 12.62
N VAL A 95 2.87 -13.59 13.25
CA VAL A 95 2.02 -13.61 14.45
C VAL A 95 0.57 -13.85 14.02
#